data_AF-A0A953DRW8-F1
#
_entry.id   AF-A0A953DRW8-F1
#
_cell.length_a   1.000
_cell.length_b   1.000
_cell.length_c   1.000
_cell.angle_alpha   90.00
_cell.angle_beta   90.00
_cell.angle_gamma   90.00
#
_symmetry.space_group_name_H-M   'P 1'
#
loop_
_entity.id
_entity.type
_entity.pdbx_description
1 polymer ?
#
loop_
_entity_poly.entity_id
_entity_poly.type
_entity_poly.pdbx_seq_one_letter_code
_entity_poly.pdbx_strand_id
1 'polypeptide(L)'
;MSKRFFVVVAAVTALCASSAWAYPTGIFGLGPFGCNACHSGGTDPTVTVQLPKTEVVGGETITATVTVTTPNGTLAGFNLTAASGTMSNPGPQVQVSGASATHTSPKSEDSNGNVTFTVDWTAPSTAGQVTFTAWGNSVNGNGLSSGDKAASDTETVTVCTMKWFPDGDSDGYGTGPGTVACFAPPGSATVGGDCNDGNANVHPNAAEVCDDIDNNCNGQVDEGVKMTWYQDNDLDGFGDPAHSVTDCMQPPNTSMVGTDCNDDDDLIRPGAMEVCDNQIDEDCTGKADDDVACGFDAGMDAGVDAGTDAGTDAGMTEDAGVSEDAGTSEDA
;
A
#
# COMPACT_ATOMS: atom_id res chain seq x y z
N MET A 1 50.50 -76.24 27.76
CA MET A 1 49.34 -75.85 26.93
C MET A 1 48.96 -74.42 27.26
N SER A 2 49.27 -73.44 26.40
CA SER A 2 48.67 -72.11 26.46
C SER A 2 48.82 -71.47 25.07
N LYS A 3 47.74 -71.51 24.28
CA LYS A 3 47.65 -70.85 22.97
C LYS A 3 47.17 -69.42 23.22
N ARG A 4 48.01 -68.43 22.93
CA ARG A 4 47.59 -67.03 22.86
C ARG A 4 47.02 -66.76 21.48
N PHE A 5 45.70 -66.62 21.38
CA PHE A 5 45.02 -66.11 20.20
C PHE A 5 45.06 -64.59 20.22
N PHE A 6 45.74 -63.97 19.26
CA PHE A 6 45.57 -62.56 18.95
C PHE A 6 44.31 -62.43 18.08
N VAL A 7 43.28 -61.76 18.59
CA VAL A 7 42.13 -61.34 17.80
C VAL A 7 42.50 -59.99 17.17
N VAL A 8 42.74 -59.98 15.87
CA VAL A 8 42.84 -58.75 15.09
C VAL A 8 41.41 -58.35 14.72
N VAL A 9 40.90 -57.31 15.36
CA VAL A 9 39.65 -56.66 14.95
C VAL A 9 39.97 -55.78 13.74
N ALA A 10 39.69 -56.29 12.54
CA ALA A 10 39.72 -55.49 11.33
C ALA A 10 38.46 -54.60 11.33
N ALA A 11 38.64 -53.31 11.60
CA ALA A 11 37.61 -52.31 11.39
C ALA A 11 37.37 -52.19 9.88
N VAL A 12 36.29 -52.81 9.40
CA VAL A 12 35.79 -52.60 8.04
C VAL A 12 35.08 -51.24 8.05
N THR A 13 35.80 -50.20 7.67
CA THR A 13 35.19 -48.93 7.27
C THR A 13 34.46 -49.15 5.96
N ALA A 14 33.15 -49.37 6.04
CA ALA A 14 32.26 -49.28 4.91
C ALA A 14 32.22 -47.81 4.45
N LEU A 15 33.14 -47.47 3.55
CA LEU A 15 33.03 -46.28 2.70
C LEU A 15 31.81 -46.50 1.82
N CYS A 16 30.66 -46.00 2.25
CA CYS A 16 29.52 -45.75 1.37
C CYS A 16 29.94 -44.66 0.38
N ALA A 17 30.65 -45.03 -0.68
CA ALA A 17 30.73 -44.22 -1.87
C ALA A 17 29.34 -44.30 -2.51
N SER A 18 28.49 -43.32 -2.21
CA SER A 18 27.31 -43.03 -3.01
C SER A 18 27.78 -42.68 -4.42
N SER A 19 27.81 -43.67 -5.31
CA SER A 19 27.94 -43.43 -6.74
C SER A 19 26.74 -42.58 -7.14
N ALA A 20 26.99 -41.31 -7.48
CA ALA A 20 26.01 -40.51 -8.18
C ALA A 20 25.89 -41.12 -9.59
N TRP A 21 24.84 -41.92 -9.82
CA TRP A 21 24.56 -42.48 -11.12
C TRP A 21 24.20 -41.33 -12.05
N ALA A 22 25.06 -40.94 -12.99
CA ALA A 22 24.69 -40.02 -14.06
C ALA A 22 23.71 -40.75 -15.00
N TYR A 23 22.41 -40.45 -14.90
CA TYR A 23 21.41 -41.02 -15.79
C TYR A 23 21.48 -40.30 -17.15
N PRO A 24 21.41 -41.04 -18.28
CA PRO A 24 21.34 -40.44 -19.62
C PRO A 24 20.15 -39.48 -19.80
N THR A 25 19.18 -39.58 -18.91
CA THR A 25 17.96 -38.77 -18.86
C THR A 25 18.10 -37.56 -17.94
N GLY A 26 19.30 -37.17 -17.50
CA GLY A 26 19.48 -36.06 -16.56
C GLY A 26 18.94 -36.34 -15.15
N ILE A 27 19.33 -35.50 -14.19
CA ILE A 27 18.95 -35.62 -12.77
C ILE A 27 18.71 -34.24 -12.19
N PHE A 28 17.64 -34.08 -11.43
CA PHE A 28 17.37 -32.85 -10.67
C PHE A 28 18.17 -32.82 -9.36
N GLY A 29 18.61 -31.63 -8.93
CA GLY A 29 19.15 -31.43 -7.58
C GLY A 29 20.65 -31.69 -7.38
N LEU A 30 21.44 -31.90 -8.44
CA LEU A 30 22.91 -32.03 -8.34
C LEU A 30 23.68 -30.69 -8.46
N GLY A 31 22.96 -29.56 -8.43
CA GLY A 31 23.44 -28.20 -8.74
C GLY A 31 24.81 -27.77 -8.16
N PRO A 32 25.19 -28.08 -6.90
CA PRO A 32 26.46 -27.63 -6.34
C PRO A 32 27.62 -28.62 -6.48
N PHE A 33 27.37 -29.90 -6.76
CA PHE A 33 28.43 -30.93 -6.83
C PHE A 33 28.97 -31.16 -8.25
N GLY A 34 28.29 -30.58 -9.25
CA GLY A 34 28.69 -30.61 -10.64
C GLY A 34 28.75 -32.00 -11.26
N CYS A 35 29.07 -32.04 -12.55
CA CYS A 35 29.22 -33.30 -13.28
C CYS A 35 30.67 -33.85 -13.24
N ASN A 36 31.63 -33.08 -12.69
CA ASN A 36 33.05 -33.44 -12.67
C ASN A 36 33.38 -34.63 -11.76
N ALA A 37 32.52 -34.97 -10.81
CA ALA A 37 32.68 -36.16 -9.98
C ALA A 37 32.47 -37.48 -10.76
N CYS A 38 31.82 -37.41 -11.93
CA CYS A 38 31.40 -38.58 -12.71
C CYS A 38 31.92 -38.61 -14.15
N HIS A 39 32.55 -37.54 -14.66
CA HIS A 39 33.07 -37.47 -16.03
C HIS A 39 34.53 -36.96 -16.03
N SER A 40 35.44 -37.70 -16.66
CA SER A 40 36.87 -37.41 -16.63
C SER A 40 37.61 -37.85 -17.89
N GLY A 41 38.79 -37.27 -18.13
CA GLY A 41 39.67 -37.66 -19.24
C GLY A 41 39.36 -37.00 -20.58
N GLY A 42 38.28 -36.21 -20.68
CA GLY A 42 38.02 -35.31 -21.81
C GLY A 42 38.60 -33.89 -21.65
N THR A 43 38.44 -33.09 -22.69
CA THR A 43 38.71 -31.66 -22.78
C THR A 43 37.54 -30.85 -22.25
N ASP A 44 37.79 -29.77 -21.53
CA ASP A 44 36.72 -28.93 -20.96
C ASP A 44 35.83 -28.36 -22.09
N PRO A 45 34.51 -28.60 -22.05
CA PRO A 45 33.59 -27.89 -22.93
C PRO A 45 33.47 -26.43 -22.47
N THR A 46 33.02 -25.57 -23.37
CA THR A 46 32.50 -24.25 -23.01
C THR A 46 31.02 -24.42 -22.72
N VAL A 47 30.58 -23.91 -21.59
CA VAL A 47 29.17 -23.83 -21.20
C VAL A 47 28.82 -22.37 -21.11
N THR A 48 27.70 -21.97 -21.68
CA THR A 48 27.14 -20.64 -21.52
C THR A 48 25.68 -20.73 -21.12
N VAL A 49 25.30 -19.98 -20.09
CA VAL A 49 23.89 -19.70 -19.80
C VAL A 49 23.60 -18.25 -20.18
N GLN A 50 22.62 -18.06 -21.05
CA GLN A 50 22.24 -16.75 -21.55
C GLN A 50 20.77 -16.48 -21.22
N LEU A 51 20.54 -15.31 -20.62
CA LEU A 51 19.21 -14.74 -20.41
C LEU A 51 19.02 -13.58 -21.39
N PRO A 52 17.79 -13.34 -21.90
CA PRO A 52 17.52 -12.25 -22.85
C PRO A 52 17.52 -10.88 -22.17
N LYS A 53 17.46 -10.83 -20.84
CA LYS A 53 17.40 -9.61 -20.03
C LYS A 53 18.21 -9.78 -18.76
N THR A 54 18.79 -8.69 -18.27
CA THR A 54 19.42 -8.59 -16.95
C THR A 54 18.44 -8.21 -15.85
N GLU A 55 17.24 -7.75 -16.24
CA GLU A 55 16.16 -7.28 -15.37
C GLU A 55 14.81 -7.79 -15.86
N VAL A 56 13.97 -8.25 -14.94
CA VAL A 56 12.62 -8.74 -15.21
C VAL A 56 11.63 -8.30 -14.13
N VAL A 57 10.37 -8.22 -14.50
CA VAL A 57 9.28 -7.94 -13.56
C VAL A 57 8.87 -9.23 -12.85
N GLY A 58 8.43 -9.15 -11.58
CA GLY A 58 7.90 -10.31 -10.87
C GLY A 58 6.76 -10.98 -11.65
N GLY A 59 6.86 -12.29 -11.86
CA GLY A 59 5.92 -13.08 -12.69
C GLY A 59 6.15 -13.00 -14.20
N GLU A 60 7.08 -12.18 -14.69
CA GLU A 60 7.47 -12.18 -16.10
C GLU A 60 8.12 -13.52 -16.48
N THR A 61 7.85 -14.00 -17.70
CA THR A 61 8.47 -15.21 -18.24
C THR A 61 9.48 -14.86 -19.32
N ILE A 62 10.71 -15.36 -19.18
CA ILE A 62 11.80 -15.25 -20.15
C ILE A 62 12.33 -16.63 -20.52
N THR A 63 12.93 -16.77 -21.70
CA THR A 63 13.53 -18.05 -22.13
C THR A 63 15.03 -18.06 -21.80
N ALA A 64 15.46 -18.97 -20.93
CA ALA A 64 16.87 -19.23 -20.66
C ALA A 64 17.44 -20.16 -21.74
N THR A 65 18.65 -19.86 -22.22
CA THR A 65 19.36 -20.67 -23.21
C THR A 65 20.67 -21.17 -22.64
N VAL A 66 20.88 -22.49 -22.67
CA VAL A 66 22.15 -23.12 -22.30
C VAL A 66 22.81 -23.67 -23.55
N THR A 67 24.05 -23.27 -23.82
CA THR A 67 24.86 -23.80 -24.93
C THR A 67 26.08 -24.52 -24.39
N VAL A 68 26.37 -25.70 -24.95
CA VAL A 68 27.51 -26.54 -24.57
C VAL A 68 28.30 -26.87 -25.84
N THR A 69 29.60 -26.59 -25.87
CA THR A 69 30.48 -27.08 -26.94
C THR A 69 30.81 -28.55 -26.72
N THR A 70 31.09 -29.28 -27.79
CA THR A 70 31.27 -30.74 -27.75
C THR A 70 32.69 -31.20 -28.13
N PRO A 71 33.76 -30.81 -27.42
CA PRO A 71 35.13 -31.23 -27.79
C PRO A 71 35.41 -32.73 -27.59
N ASN A 72 34.55 -33.46 -26.88
CA ASN A 72 34.75 -34.86 -26.53
C ASN A 72 33.91 -35.84 -27.36
N GLY A 73 33.18 -35.37 -28.37
CA GLY A 73 32.25 -36.20 -29.13
C GLY A 73 31.26 -35.32 -29.87
N THR A 74 30.06 -35.83 -30.15
CA THR A 74 29.01 -35.07 -30.84
C THR A 74 27.74 -34.92 -29.99
N LEU A 75 27.82 -35.30 -28.72
CA LEU A 75 26.69 -35.31 -27.80
C LEU A 75 26.98 -34.45 -26.58
N ALA A 76 25.93 -33.77 -26.10
CA ALA A 76 25.97 -33.09 -24.82
C ALA A 76 24.71 -33.33 -23.98
N GLY A 77 24.86 -33.10 -22.69
CA GLY A 77 23.77 -32.97 -21.73
C GLY A 77 23.94 -31.70 -20.91
N PHE A 78 22.87 -31.30 -20.22
CA PHE A 78 22.91 -30.16 -19.31
C PHE A 78 22.09 -30.38 -18.05
N ASN A 79 22.39 -29.58 -17.03
CA ASN A 79 21.55 -29.34 -15.86
C ASN A 79 21.54 -27.83 -15.59
N LEU A 80 20.36 -27.23 -15.48
CA LEU A 80 20.17 -25.82 -15.15
C LEU A 80 19.36 -25.72 -13.86
N THR A 81 19.82 -24.90 -12.92
CA THR A 81 19.07 -24.57 -11.71
C THR A 81 18.98 -23.06 -11.55
N ALA A 82 17.83 -22.54 -11.17
CA ALA A 82 17.66 -21.17 -10.71
C ALA A 82 17.45 -21.17 -9.18
N ALA A 83 17.99 -20.17 -8.47
CA ALA A 83 17.83 -20.04 -7.02
C ALA A 83 16.36 -19.90 -6.58
N SER A 84 15.50 -19.39 -7.47
CA SER A 84 14.05 -19.24 -7.26
C SER A 84 13.31 -19.11 -8.61
N GLY A 85 11.99 -18.95 -8.56
CA GLY A 85 11.12 -18.96 -9.74
C GLY A 85 10.76 -20.38 -10.20
N THR A 86 10.19 -20.50 -11.39
CA THR A 86 9.72 -21.80 -11.92
C THR A 86 10.06 -21.94 -13.39
N MET A 87 10.57 -23.11 -13.78
CA MET A 87 10.81 -23.46 -15.17
C MET A 87 9.58 -24.13 -15.78
N SER A 88 9.29 -23.79 -17.04
CA SER A 88 8.16 -24.31 -17.81
C SER A 88 8.52 -24.39 -19.30
N ASN A 89 7.58 -24.87 -20.13
CA ASN A 89 7.72 -24.97 -21.60
C ASN A 89 9.10 -25.48 -22.05
N PRO A 90 9.49 -26.71 -21.66
CA PRO A 90 10.79 -27.26 -22.03
C PRO A 90 10.94 -27.33 -23.55
N GLY A 91 12.13 -26.93 -24.05
CA GLY A 91 12.52 -27.17 -25.43
C GLY A 91 12.69 -28.66 -25.76
N PRO A 92 13.05 -28.99 -27.01
CA PRO A 92 13.26 -30.38 -27.42
C PRO A 92 14.33 -31.09 -26.57
N GLN A 93 13.99 -32.30 -26.11
CA GLN A 93 14.82 -33.14 -25.23
C GLN A 93 15.15 -32.48 -23.87
N VAL A 94 14.29 -31.59 -23.38
CA VAL A 94 14.37 -30.98 -22.05
C VAL A 94 13.20 -31.46 -21.18
N GLN A 95 13.45 -31.61 -19.88
CA GLN A 95 12.44 -31.79 -18.85
C GLN A 95 12.68 -30.81 -17.70
N VAL A 96 11.61 -30.45 -17.00
CA VAL A 96 11.61 -29.45 -15.93
C VAL A 96 11.02 -30.02 -14.64
N SER A 97 11.52 -29.53 -13.50
CA SER A 97 10.97 -29.79 -12.17
C SER A 97 11.25 -28.59 -11.28
N GLY A 98 10.22 -27.79 -10.99
CA GLY A 98 10.36 -26.58 -10.19
C GLY A 98 11.33 -25.58 -10.82
N ALA A 99 12.34 -25.14 -10.07
CA ALA A 99 13.37 -24.21 -10.53
C ALA A 99 14.56 -24.93 -11.23
N SER A 100 14.33 -26.10 -11.83
CA SER A 100 15.40 -26.89 -12.45
C SER A 100 14.97 -27.48 -13.79
N ALA A 101 15.92 -27.56 -14.72
CA ALA A 101 15.76 -28.18 -16.02
C ALA A 101 16.96 -29.09 -16.32
N THR A 102 16.70 -30.18 -17.02
CA THR A 102 17.75 -31.09 -17.50
C THR A 102 17.31 -31.75 -18.79
N HIS A 103 18.23 -32.43 -19.46
CA HIS A 103 17.94 -33.12 -20.70
C HIS A 103 17.21 -34.44 -20.43
N THR A 104 16.35 -34.91 -21.35
CA THR A 104 15.73 -36.25 -21.26
C THR A 104 16.56 -37.35 -21.93
N SER A 105 17.55 -36.95 -22.73
CA SER A 105 18.48 -37.82 -23.46
C SER A 105 19.65 -36.95 -23.97
N PRO A 106 20.86 -37.49 -24.21
CA PRO A 106 21.93 -36.71 -24.82
C PRO A 106 21.48 -36.13 -26.16
N LYS A 107 21.81 -34.87 -26.40
CA LYS A 107 21.42 -34.14 -27.62
C LYS A 107 22.64 -33.98 -28.52
N SER A 108 22.42 -34.17 -29.82
CA SER A 108 23.45 -34.02 -30.84
C SER A 108 23.79 -32.56 -31.11
N GLU A 109 25.07 -32.33 -31.42
CA GLU A 109 25.58 -31.02 -31.84
C GLU A 109 24.99 -30.54 -33.17
N ASP A 110 25.03 -29.23 -33.36
CA ASP A 110 24.81 -28.57 -34.64
C ASP A 110 26.07 -28.62 -35.52
N SER A 111 26.02 -28.00 -36.70
CA SER A 111 27.16 -27.93 -37.63
C SER A 111 28.37 -27.16 -37.10
N ASN A 112 28.23 -26.46 -35.97
CA ASN A 112 29.27 -25.66 -35.34
C ASN A 112 29.89 -26.35 -34.11
N GLY A 113 29.48 -27.58 -33.79
CA GLY A 113 29.93 -28.29 -32.59
C GLY A 113 29.30 -27.77 -31.31
N ASN A 114 28.09 -27.23 -31.39
CA ASN A 114 27.34 -26.70 -30.25
C ASN A 114 26.05 -27.48 -30.01
N VAL A 115 25.70 -27.65 -28.75
CA VAL A 115 24.40 -28.19 -28.34
C VAL A 115 23.66 -27.13 -27.52
N THR A 116 22.48 -26.75 -27.98
CA THR A 116 21.66 -25.71 -27.32
C THR A 116 20.40 -26.32 -26.70
N PHE A 117 20.13 -25.93 -25.45
CA PHE A 117 18.91 -26.25 -24.71
C PHE A 117 18.19 -24.98 -24.32
N THR A 118 16.86 -24.98 -24.43
CA THR A 118 16.02 -23.83 -24.07
C THR A 118 14.96 -24.26 -23.07
N VAL A 119 14.63 -23.35 -22.16
CA VAL A 119 13.55 -23.53 -21.18
C VAL A 119 13.02 -22.17 -20.78
N ASP A 120 11.70 -22.04 -20.66
CA ASP A 120 11.11 -20.83 -20.12
C ASP A 120 11.25 -20.81 -18.61
N TRP A 121 11.52 -19.64 -18.04
CA TRP A 121 11.59 -19.39 -16.62
C TRP A 121 10.69 -18.20 -16.27
N THR A 122 9.80 -18.42 -15.31
CA THR A 122 8.92 -17.40 -14.74
C THR A 122 9.53 -16.87 -13.46
N ALA A 123 9.73 -15.54 -13.41
CA ALA A 123 10.31 -14.85 -12.27
C ALA A 123 9.44 -14.99 -11.01
N PRO A 124 10.03 -15.14 -9.82
CA PRO A 124 9.28 -15.12 -8.57
C PRO A 124 8.55 -13.79 -8.37
N SER A 125 7.53 -13.77 -7.52
CA SER A 125 6.81 -12.54 -7.15
C SER A 125 7.56 -11.67 -6.14
N THR A 126 8.72 -12.12 -5.64
CA THR A 126 9.54 -11.40 -4.66
C THR A 126 10.73 -10.75 -5.37
N ALA A 127 10.98 -9.48 -5.09
CA ALA A 127 12.15 -8.78 -5.61
C ALA A 127 13.45 -9.38 -5.10
N GLY A 128 14.50 -9.34 -5.92
CA GLY A 128 15.83 -9.82 -5.58
C GLY A 128 16.60 -10.35 -6.77
N GLN A 129 17.87 -10.67 -6.54
CA GLN A 129 18.71 -11.29 -7.56
C GLN A 129 18.44 -12.80 -7.60
N VAL A 130 18.27 -13.35 -8.80
CA VAL A 130 18.17 -14.80 -9.03
C VAL A 130 19.39 -15.25 -9.80
N THR A 131 20.15 -16.17 -9.21
CA THR A 131 21.28 -16.80 -9.85
C THR A 131 20.85 -18.08 -10.57
N PHE A 132 21.24 -18.18 -11.83
CA PHE A 132 21.19 -19.39 -12.63
C PHE A 132 22.56 -20.06 -12.56
N THR A 133 22.56 -21.39 -12.43
CA THR A 133 23.76 -22.21 -12.52
C THR A 133 23.50 -23.29 -13.56
N ALA A 134 24.29 -23.26 -14.63
CA ALA A 134 24.26 -24.24 -15.69
C ALA A 134 25.49 -25.14 -15.58
N TRP A 135 25.26 -26.44 -15.69
CA TRP A 135 26.29 -27.44 -15.93
C TRP A 135 26.05 -28.05 -17.29
N GLY A 136 27.11 -28.15 -18.09
CA GLY A 136 27.08 -28.78 -19.41
C GLY A 136 28.16 -29.84 -19.51
N ASN A 137 27.81 -30.98 -20.10
CA ASN A 137 28.70 -32.12 -20.25
C ASN A 137 28.85 -32.47 -21.73
N SER A 138 30.09 -32.55 -22.21
CA SER A 138 30.42 -33.06 -23.55
C SER A 138 30.88 -34.51 -23.43
N VAL A 139 30.22 -35.39 -24.18
CA VAL A 139 30.40 -36.84 -24.05
C VAL A 139 30.68 -37.52 -25.39
N ASN A 140 31.44 -38.61 -25.35
CA ASN A 140 31.80 -39.42 -26.53
C ASN A 140 30.74 -40.48 -26.89
N GLY A 141 29.70 -40.64 -26.08
CA GLY A 141 28.56 -41.52 -26.34
C GLY A 141 28.82 -43.01 -26.07
N ASN A 142 29.95 -43.40 -25.48
CA ASN A 142 30.26 -44.81 -25.20
C ASN A 142 29.61 -45.37 -23.91
N GLY A 143 28.88 -44.53 -23.16
CA GLY A 143 28.22 -44.90 -21.90
C GLY A 143 29.15 -45.05 -20.69
N LEU A 144 30.42 -44.65 -20.81
CA LEU A 144 31.41 -44.63 -19.74
C LEU A 144 31.78 -43.19 -19.38
N SER A 145 32.29 -43.00 -18.16
CA SER A 145 32.76 -41.69 -17.68
C SER A 145 34.08 -41.22 -18.29
N SER A 146 34.83 -42.13 -18.91
CA SER A 146 36.16 -41.86 -19.45
C SER A 146 36.08 -41.23 -20.84
N GLY A 147 36.85 -40.16 -21.02
CA GLY A 147 36.87 -39.37 -22.25
C GLY A 147 35.75 -38.34 -22.33
N ASP A 148 35.00 -38.15 -21.24
CA ASP A 148 33.98 -37.10 -21.10
C ASP A 148 34.51 -35.96 -20.23
N LYS A 149 33.86 -34.79 -20.33
CA LYS A 149 34.16 -33.67 -19.43
C LYS A 149 33.02 -32.68 -19.34
N ALA A 150 32.89 -32.07 -18.16
CA ALA A 150 31.90 -31.05 -17.90
C ALA A 150 32.53 -29.72 -17.49
N ALA A 151 31.78 -28.65 -17.73
CA ALA A 151 32.04 -27.32 -17.23
C ALA A 151 30.74 -26.71 -16.71
N SER A 152 30.85 -25.53 -16.12
CA SER A 152 29.72 -24.78 -15.59
C SER A 152 29.80 -23.32 -15.97
N ASP A 153 28.65 -22.67 -15.97
CA ASP A 153 28.51 -21.24 -16.09
C ASP A 153 27.40 -20.74 -15.18
N THR A 154 27.45 -19.45 -14.83
CA THR A 154 26.44 -18.82 -13.97
C THR A 154 26.03 -17.48 -14.55
N GLU A 155 24.75 -17.19 -14.50
CA GLU A 155 24.19 -15.90 -14.91
C GLU A 155 23.23 -15.39 -13.84
N THR A 156 23.04 -14.08 -13.75
CA THR A 156 22.12 -13.47 -12.77
C THR A 156 21.11 -12.58 -13.44
N VAL A 157 19.89 -12.56 -12.91
CA VAL A 157 18.85 -11.60 -13.28
C VAL A 157 18.30 -10.92 -12.03
N THR A 158 18.00 -9.63 -12.13
CA THR A 158 17.34 -8.87 -11.07
C THR A 158 15.83 -8.92 -11.29
N VAL A 159 15.08 -9.37 -10.28
CA VAL A 159 13.62 -9.41 -10.28
C VAL A 159 13.10 -8.19 -9.54
N CYS A 160 12.16 -7.49 -10.17
CA CYS A 160 11.70 -6.18 -9.74
C CYS A 160 10.19 -6.17 -9.58
N THR A 161 9.73 -5.62 -8.46
CA THR A 161 8.32 -5.61 -8.06
C THR A 161 7.84 -4.24 -7.62
N MET A 162 8.75 -3.25 -7.54
CA MET A 162 8.40 -1.89 -7.14
C MET A 162 7.71 -1.16 -8.29
N LYS A 163 6.54 -0.59 -8.00
CA LYS A 163 5.78 0.23 -8.94
C LYS A 163 6.16 1.69 -8.77
N TRP A 164 6.35 2.37 -9.89
CA TRP A 164 6.71 3.78 -9.99
C TRP A 164 5.64 4.54 -10.75
N PHE A 165 5.19 5.65 -10.22
CA PHE A 165 4.16 6.51 -10.80
C PHE A 165 4.82 7.79 -11.30
N PRO A 166 4.56 8.27 -12.52
CA PRO A 166 4.99 9.61 -12.94
C PRO A 166 4.57 10.65 -11.90
N ASP A 167 5.50 11.52 -11.53
CA ASP A 167 5.35 12.55 -10.49
C ASP A 167 5.93 13.85 -11.06
N GLY A 168 5.03 14.72 -11.51
CA GLY A 168 5.33 15.93 -12.26
C GLY A 168 5.65 17.15 -11.41
N ASP A 169 5.11 17.21 -10.20
CA ASP A 169 5.26 18.34 -9.27
C ASP A 169 6.13 18.04 -8.05
N SER A 170 6.60 16.80 -7.92
CA SER A 170 7.55 16.32 -6.92
C SER A 170 7.01 16.35 -5.49
N ASP A 171 5.73 16.09 -5.29
CA ASP A 171 5.12 15.96 -3.96
C ASP A 171 5.25 14.54 -3.35
N GLY A 172 5.69 13.57 -4.14
CA GLY A 172 5.88 12.18 -3.73
C GLY A 172 4.68 11.26 -3.94
N TYR A 173 3.61 11.78 -4.54
CA TYR A 173 2.51 11.05 -5.14
C TYR A 173 2.60 11.17 -6.66
N GLY A 174 2.12 10.15 -7.37
CA GLY A 174 2.17 10.15 -8.82
C GLY A 174 0.88 9.66 -9.44
N THR A 175 0.76 9.92 -10.74
CA THR A 175 -0.47 9.73 -11.49
C THR A 175 -0.53 8.42 -12.28
N GLY A 176 -1.75 8.05 -12.67
CA GLY A 176 -1.99 6.95 -13.60
C GLY A 176 -1.69 5.55 -13.04
N PRO A 177 -1.54 4.55 -13.93
CA PRO A 177 -1.43 3.16 -13.49
C PRO A 177 -0.08 2.83 -12.88
N GLY A 178 0.97 3.63 -13.06
CA GLY A 178 2.35 3.30 -12.67
C GLY A 178 2.97 2.12 -13.46
N THR A 179 4.30 2.02 -13.44
CA THR A 179 5.08 0.97 -14.13
C THR A 179 6.01 0.28 -13.13
N VAL A 180 6.12 -1.05 -13.22
CA VAL A 180 7.07 -1.78 -12.38
C VAL A 180 8.46 -1.71 -12.99
N ALA A 181 9.44 -1.29 -12.19
CA ALA A 181 10.84 -1.16 -12.63
C ALA A 181 11.81 -1.42 -11.48
N CYS A 182 13.04 -1.80 -11.83
CA CYS A 182 14.12 -2.07 -10.88
C CYS A 182 14.67 -0.81 -10.23
N PHE A 183 14.63 0.30 -10.98
CA PHE A 183 15.11 1.61 -10.57
C PHE A 183 14.03 2.64 -10.84
N ALA A 184 14.03 3.70 -10.05
CA ALA A 184 13.13 4.84 -10.24
C ALA A 184 13.34 5.45 -11.63
N PRO A 185 12.30 5.49 -12.48
CA PRO A 185 12.28 6.41 -13.60
C PRO A 185 12.48 7.87 -13.12
N PRO A 186 13.16 8.74 -13.86
CA PRO A 186 13.23 10.16 -13.51
C PRO A 186 11.83 10.78 -13.41
N GLY A 187 11.58 11.58 -12.37
CA GLY A 187 10.27 12.19 -12.11
C GLY A 187 9.21 11.15 -11.79
N SER A 188 9.50 10.27 -10.82
CA SER A 188 8.53 9.27 -10.37
C SER A 188 8.47 9.13 -8.85
N ALA A 189 7.26 8.87 -8.37
CA ALA A 189 6.92 8.55 -7.00
C ALA A 189 6.71 7.04 -6.80
N THR A 190 6.80 6.59 -5.56
CA THR A 190 6.45 5.21 -5.16
C THR A 190 4.99 5.08 -4.71
N VAL A 191 4.32 6.21 -4.47
CA VAL A 191 2.91 6.26 -4.09
C VAL A 191 2.12 6.79 -5.27
N GLY A 192 0.98 6.15 -5.55
CA GLY A 192 0.08 6.59 -6.62
C GLY A 192 -1.19 7.23 -6.07
N GLY A 193 -2.04 7.71 -6.96
CA GLY A 193 -3.36 8.23 -6.62
C GLY A 193 -3.47 9.75 -6.67
N ASP A 194 -2.41 10.42 -7.09
CA ASP A 194 -2.47 11.83 -7.42
C ASP A 194 -3.47 12.08 -8.58
N CYS A 195 -4.34 13.07 -8.37
CA CYS A 195 -5.36 13.51 -9.31
C CYS A 195 -4.96 14.75 -10.11
N ASN A 196 -3.86 15.42 -9.75
CA ASN A 196 -3.30 16.59 -10.43
C ASN A 196 -1.76 16.70 -10.30
N ASP A 197 -1.04 15.99 -11.17
CA ASP A 197 0.44 15.93 -11.32
C ASP A 197 1.19 17.27 -11.51
N GLY A 198 0.46 18.38 -11.58
CA GLY A 198 1.01 19.72 -11.75
C GLY A 198 0.85 20.61 -10.53
N ASN A 199 0.28 20.10 -9.43
CA ASN A 199 0.02 20.85 -8.22
C ASN A 199 0.32 20.03 -6.96
N ALA A 200 1.48 20.27 -6.36
CA ALA A 200 1.97 19.59 -5.16
C ALA A 200 1.12 19.77 -3.88
N ASN A 201 -0.01 20.48 -3.94
CA ASN A 201 -0.99 20.56 -2.86
C ASN A 201 -2.23 19.72 -3.13
N VAL A 202 -2.29 19.02 -4.27
CA VAL A 202 -3.43 18.20 -4.71
C VAL A 202 -2.95 16.77 -4.82
N HIS A 203 -3.10 16.00 -3.76
CA HIS A 203 -2.65 14.62 -3.69
C HIS A 203 -3.38 13.88 -2.55
N PRO A 204 -3.37 12.54 -2.55
CA PRO A 204 -3.93 11.77 -1.44
C PRO A 204 -3.48 12.26 -0.07
N ASN A 205 -4.45 12.45 0.84
CA ASN A 205 -4.24 12.93 2.20
C ASN A 205 -3.75 14.39 2.32
N ALA A 206 -3.84 15.22 1.26
CA ALA A 206 -3.72 16.66 1.41
C ALA A 206 -4.84 17.19 2.34
N ALA A 207 -4.66 18.40 2.88
CA ALA A 207 -5.74 19.07 3.60
C ALA A 207 -6.64 19.78 2.58
N GLU A 208 -7.95 19.68 2.76
CA GLU A 208 -8.90 20.47 1.98
C GLU A 208 -8.70 21.96 2.27
N VAL A 209 -8.72 22.74 1.21
CA VAL A 209 -8.73 24.20 1.19
C VAL A 209 -10.01 24.57 0.47
N CYS A 210 -10.70 25.61 0.94
CA CYS A 210 -11.87 26.13 0.23
C CYS A 210 -11.44 26.83 -1.06
N ASP A 211 -11.30 26.07 -2.15
CA ASP A 211 -10.84 26.56 -3.45
C ASP A 211 -11.55 25.88 -4.64
N ASP A 212 -12.65 25.16 -4.39
CA ASP A 212 -13.41 24.37 -5.36
C ASP A 212 -12.60 23.22 -5.99
N ILE A 213 -11.50 22.79 -5.36
CA ILE A 213 -10.66 21.66 -5.77
C ILE A 213 -10.77 20.54 -4.72
N ASP A 214 -10.84 19.30 -5.20
CA ASP A 214 -10.62 18.11 -4.36
C ASP A 214 -9.10 18.02 -4.08
N ASN A 215 -8.64 18.65 -3.01
CA ASN A 215 -7.19 18.71 -2.74
C ASN A 215 -6.67 17.33 -2.33
N ASN A 216 -7.47 16.52 -1.64
CA ASN A 216 -7.02 15.24 -1.10
C ASN A 216 -7.30 14.03 -2.00
N CYS A 217 -7.82 14.26 -3.21
CA CYS A 217 -8.14 13.28 -4.24
C CYS A 217 -9.08 12.16 -3.77
N ASN A 218 -10.05 12.45 -2.89
CA ASN A 218 -11.01 11.45 -2.39
C ASN A 218 -12.34 11.41 -3.16
N GLY A 219 -12.53 12.32 -4.12
CA GLY A 219 -13.73 12.47 -4.94
C GLY A 219 -14.78 13.41 -4.35
N GLN A 220 -14.48 14.12 -3.27
CA GLN A 220 -15.27 15.18 -2.68
C GLN A 220 -14.50 16.50 -2.79
N VAL A 221 -15.23 17.60 -2.88
CA VAL A 221 -14.64 18.93 -3.05
C VAL A 221 -14.98 19.76 -1.82
N ASP A 222 -13.96 20.34 -1.20
CA ASP A 222 -14.01 21.20 -0.02
C ASP A 222 -14.72 20.55 1.19
N GLU A 223 -14.61 19.23 1.39
CA GLU A 223 -15.20 18.60 2.56
C GLU A 223 -14.46 18.97 3.86
N GLY A 224 -15.18 19.01 4.98
CA GLY A 224 -14.62 19.40 6.27
C GLY A 224 -14.29 20.89 6.43
N VAL A 225 -14.33 21.68 5.35
CA VAL A 225 -14.15 23.14 5.38
C VAL A 225 -15.43 23.93 5.07
N LYS A 226 -16.52 23.24 4.70
CA LYS A 226 -17.84 23.86 4.48
C LYS A 226 -18.50 24.29 5.79
N MET A 227 -19.13 25.45 5.75
CA MET A 227 -19.95 26.04 6.81
C MET A 227 -21.41 26.10 6.39
N THR A 228 -22.31 26.29 7.35
CA THR A 228 -23.73 26.57 7.06
C THR A 228 -23.95 28.06 7.07
N TRP A 229 -24.56 28.57 6.01
CA TRP A 229 -24.94 29.96 5.81
C TRP A 229 -26.45 30.04 5.72
N TYR A 230 -27.06 31.02 6.39
CA TYR A 230 -28.50 31.26 6.43
C TYR A 230 -28.81 32.45 5.54
N GLN A 231 -29.87 32.38 4.75
CA GLN A 231 -30.34 33.51 3.92
C GLN A 231 -30.57 34.74 4.82
N ASP A 232 -30.05 35.88 4.40
CA ASP A 232 -30.09 37.17 5.11
C ASP A 232 -30.59 38.20 4.08
N ASN A 233 -31.91 38.32 3.94
CA ASN A 233 -32.54 39.09 2.87
C ASN A 233 -32.57 40.60 3.16
N ASP A 234 -32.69 40.99 4.41
CA ASP A 234 -32.73 42.38 4.85
C ASP A 234 -31.35 42.97 5.23
N LEU A 235 -30.32 42.13 5.31
CA LEU A 235 -28.91 42.48 5.50
C LEU A 235 -28.57 43.04 6.88
N ASP A 236 -29.24 42.55 7.92
CA ASP A 236 -29.05 42.98 9.30
C ASP A 236 -27.95 42.19 10.05
N GLY A 237 -27.45 41.09 9.44
CA GLY A 237 -26.41 40.22 9.97
C GLY A 237 -26.92 38.95 10.66
N PHE A 238 -28.23 38.72 10.72
CA PHE A 238 -28.89 37.48 11.11
C PHE A 238 -29.58 36.90 9.87
N GLY A 239 -29.75 35.58 9.83
CA GLY A 239 -30.41 34.94 8.70
C GLY A 239 -31.51 33.99 9.14
N ASP A 240 -32.40 33.67 8.21
CA ASP A 240 -33.53 32.77 8.40
C ASP A 240 -33.06 31.34 8.73
N PRO A 241 -33.33 30.80 9.94
CA PRO A 241 -32.99 29.43 10.32
C PRO A 241 -33.65 28.36 9.43
N ALA A 242 -34.74 28.68 8.71
CA ALA A 242 -35.43 27.76 7.80
C ALA A 242 -34.79 27.69 6.40
N HIS A 243 -33.95 28.65 6.03
CA HIS A 243 -33.33 28.73 4.70
C HIS A 243 -31.81 28.80 4.80
N SER A 244 -31.17 27.63 4.70
CA SER A 244 -29.71 27.53 4.77
C SER A 244 -29.09 26.86 3.55
N VAL A 245 -27.85 27.22 3.25
CA VAL A 245 -26.98 26.60 2.26
C VAL A 245 -25.65 26.20 2.92
N THR A 246 -25.08 25.07 2.49
CA THR A 246 -23.77 24.62 2.97
C THR A 246 -22.73 24.94 1.92
N ASP A 247 -21.78 25.80 2.28
CA ASP A 247 -20.72 26.28 1.39
C ASP A 247 -19.49 26.69 2.20
N CYS A 248 -18.30 26.62 1.61
CA CYS A 248 -17.06 26.97 2.29
C CYS A 248 -16.73 28.46 2.18
N MET A 249 -17.26 29.13 1.15
CA MET A 249 -17.26 30.59 1.03
C MET A 249 -18.65 31.15 1.30
N GLN A 250 -18.74 32.34 1.90
CA GLN A 250 -20.00 33.02 2.15
C GLN A 250 -20.74 33.30 0.84
N PRO A 251 -21.94 32.73 0.63
CA PRO A 251 -22.78 33.12 -0.48
C PRO A 251 -23.33 34.55 -0.29
N PRO A 252 -23.61 35.30 -1.37
CA PRO A 252 -24.23 36.62 -1.25
C PRO A 252 -25.55 36.56 -0.47
N ASN A 253 -25.85 37.61 0.31
CA ASN A 253 -27.07 37.74 1.12
C ASN A 253 -27.27 36.55 2.08
N THR A 254 -26.22 36.20 2.82
CA THR A 254 -26.30 35.18 3.86
C THR A 254 -25.52 35.58 5.11
N SER A 255 -25.90 35.05 6.27
CA SER A 255 -25.20 35.18 7.55
C SER A 255 -24.80 33.81 8.11
N MET A 256 -23.76 33.76 8.96
CA MET A 256 -23.44 32.56 9.76
C MET A 256 -24.39 32.37 10.95
N VAL A 257 -25.20 33.39 11.26
CA VAL A 257 -26.04 33.44 12.46
C VAL A 257 -27.50 33.24 12.06
N GLY A 258 -27.96 32.00 12.04
CA GLY A 258 -29.31 31.62 11.64
C GLY A 258 -30.33 31.75 12.78
N THR A 259 -30.57 32.96 13.26
CA THR A 259 -31.48 33.19 14.41
C THR A 259 -32.52 34.27 14.13
N ASP A 260 -32.67 34.70 12.89
CA ASP A 260 -33.66 35.70 12.52
C ASP A 260 -35.08 35.12 12.52
N CYS A 261 -36.02 35.83 13.15
CA CYS A 261 -37.44 35.49 13.17
C CYS A 261 -38.24 36.19 12.07
N ASN A 262 -37.70 37.22 11.42
CA ASN A 262 -38.29 37.90 10.27
C ASN A 262 -37.23 38.48 9.31
N ASP A 263 -36.72 37.62 8.43
CA ASP A 263 -35.71 37.91 7.39
C ASP A 263 -36.09 38.99 6.36
N ASP A 264 -37.29 39.57 6.42
CA ASP A 264 -37.73 40.63 5.52
C ASP A 264 -37.72 42.04 6.19
N ASP A 265 -37.26 42.17 7.44
CA ASP A 265 -37.30 43.41 8.23
C ASP A 265 -36.07 43.59 9.15
N ASP A 266 -35.14 44.48 8.75
CA ASP A 266 -33.85 44.73 9.42
C ASP A 266 -33.95 45.28 10.87
N LEU A 267 -35.16 45.53 11.35
CA LEU A 267 -35.46 45.95 12.71
C LEU A 267 -35.92 44.80 13.62
N ILE A 268 -36.30 43.64 13.08
CA ILE A 268 -36.77 42.48 13.83
C ILE A 268 -35.68 41.41 13.79
N ARG A 269 -34.90 41.32 14.88
CA ARG A 269 -33.72 40.47 14.96
C ARG A 269 -33.28 40.19 16.39
N PRO A 270 -32.46 39.15 16.63
CA PRO A 270 -31.91 38.84 17.95
C PRO A 270 -31.31 40.04 18.70
N GLY A 271 -31.94 40.37 19.84
CA GLY A 271 -31.51 41.46 20.71
C GLY A 271 -31.82 42.86 20.18
N ALA A 272 -32.75 43.00 19.22
CA ALA A 272 -33.43 44.27 18.99
C ALA A 272 -34.17 44.73 20.26
N MET A 273 -34.60 45.99 20.29
CA MET A 273 -35.40 46.51 21.39
C MET A 273 -36.87 46.40 21.03
N GLU A 274 -37.69 45.88 21.94
CA GLU A 274 -39.12 45.75 21.71
C GLU A 274 -39.79 47.11 21.49
N VAL A 275 -40.72 47.14 20.54
CA VAL A 275 -41.61 48.27 20.30
C VAL A 275 -42.95 47.99 20.98
N CYS A 276 -43.07 48.49 22.20
CA CYS A 276 -44.20 48.17 23.07
C CYS A 276 -45.60 48.40 22.45
N ASP A 277 -46.52 47.50 22.80
CA ASP A 277 -47.94 47.47 22.44
C ASP A 277 -48.22 47.18 20.95
N ASN A 278 -47.26 46.62 20.21
CA ASN A 278 -47.47 46.24 18.80
C ASN A 278 -47.66 44.73 18.59
N GLN A 279 -47.44 43.89 19.61
CA GLN A 279 -47.57 42.44 19.58
C GLN A 279 -46.65 41.74 18.56
N ILE A 280 -45.56 42.38 18.19
CA ILE A 280 -44.47 41.84 17.37
C ILE A 280 -43.32 41.49 18.34
N ASP A 281 -42.61 40.41 18.03
CA ASP A 281 -41.42 39.97 18.76
C ASP A 281 -40.21 40.52 17.99
N GLU A 282 -39.76 41.73 18.33
CA GLU A 282 -38.65 42.38 17.65
C GLU A 282 -37.32 41.70 17.97
N ASP A 283 -37.15 41.23 19.19
CA ASP A 283 -35.87 40.71 19.67
C ASP A 283 -35.67 39.20 19.41
N CYS A 284 -36.65 38.56 18.77
CA CYS A 284 -36.69 37.16 18.40
C CYS A 284 -36.53 36.20 19.59
N THR A 285 -37.00 36.58 20.78
CA THR A 285 -36.99 35.71 21.97
C THR A 285 -38.15 34.71 22.02
N GLY A 286 -39.11 34.83 21.09
CA GLY A 286 -40.33 34.05 21.03
C GLY A 286 -41.50 34.68 21.80
N LYS A 287 -41.38 35.95 22.20
CA LYS A 287 -42.38 36.69 22.97
C LYS A 287 -42.37 38.16 22.58
N ALA A 288 -43.54 38.68 22.25
CA ALA A 288 -43.73 40.11 22.05
C ALA A 288 -43.82 40.86 23.39
N ASP A 289 -43.36 42.11 23.39
CA ASP A 289 -43.52 43.11 24.45
C ASP A 289 -42.91 42.70 25.81
N ASP A 290 -41.91 41.82 25.84
CA ASP A 290 -41.37 41.24 27.08
C ASP A 290 -40.13 41.94 27.65
N ASP A 291 -39.64 42.96 26.94
CA ASP A 291 -38.50 43.77 27.33
C ASP A 291 -38.78 44.63 28.58
N VAL A 292 -37.72 44.92 29.34
CA VAL A 292 -37.83 45.79 30.54
C VAL A 292 -38.30 47.20 30.17
N ALA A 293 -38.00 47.66 28.95
CA ALA A 293 -38.45 48.95 28.43
C ALA A 293 -39.98 49.02 28.26
N CYS A 294 -40.63 47.87 28.08
CA CYS A 294 -42.09 47.72 28.03
C CYS A 294 -42.72 47.48 29.40
N GLY A 295 -41.96 47.71 30.48
CA GLY A 295 -42.33 47.45 31.86
C GLY A 295 -43.67 48.04 32.31
N PHE A 296 -44.46 47.14 32.92
CA PHE A 296 -45.66 47.37 33.75
C PHE A 296 -47.02 47.58 33.06
N ASP A 297 -47.44 46.68 32.15
CA ASP A 297 -48.88 46.34 32.05
C ASP A 297 -49.19 44.87 31.66
N ALA A 298 -48.33 43.91 31.99
CA ALA A 298 -48.66 42.50 31.81
C ALA A 298 -49.60 41.95 32.92
N GLY A 299 -50.58 42.73 33.41
CA GLY A 299 -51.48 42.25 34.46
C GLY A 299 -52.60 43.15 34.99
N MET A 300 -52.95 44.28 34.38
CA MET A 300 -54.13 45.03 34.83
C MET A 300 -55.03 45.54 33.68
N ASP A 301 -55.73 44.64 32.99
CA ASP A 301 -57.20 44.73 32.92
C ASP A 301 -57.83 43.45 32.34
N ALA A 302 -58.64 42.74 33.14
CA ALA A 302 -60.01 42.36 32.77
C ALA A 302 -60.67 41.42 33.81
N GLY A 303 -61.29 42.03 34.84
CA GLY A 303 -62.63 41.62 35.30
C GLY A 303 -62.80 40.83 36.61
N VAL A 304 -63.61 41.43 37.52
CA VAL A 304 -64.36 40.86 38.66
C VAL A 304 -63.52 40.72 39.96
N ASP A 305 -63.66 41.52 41.03
CA ASP A 305 -64.85 41.94 41.77
C ASP A 305 -64.47 43.07 42.75
N ALA A 306 -65.25 44.16 42.77
CA ALA A 306 -65.18 45.17 43.81
C ALA A 306 -65.99 44.67 45.02
N GLY A 307 -65.33 44.01 45.97
CA GLY A 307 -65.97 43.47 47.17
C GLY A 307 -65.05 43.50 48.39
N THR A 308 -65.14 44.60 49.15
CA THR A 308 -64.82 44.77 50.58
C THR A 308 -64.25 43.56 51.35
N ASP A 309 -63.04 43.69 51.91
CA ASP A 309 -62.86 43.48 53.35
C ASP A 309 -61.59 44.17 53.87
N ALA A 310 -61.75 44.90 54.97
CA ALA A 310 -60.69 45.54 55.70
C ALA A 310 -60.19 44.56 56.77
N GLY A 311 -58.90 44.21 56.76
CA GLY A 311 -58.35 43.31 57.76
C GLY A 311 -56.84 43.39 57.83
N THR A 312 -56.37 44.17 58.80
CA THR A 312 -55.00 44.27 59.28
C THR A 312 -54.33 42.92 59.55
N ASP A 313 -53.06 42.74 59.19
CA ASP A 313 -52.04 42.43 60.20
C ASP A 313 -50.62 42.69 59.68
N ALA A 314 -49.82 43.32 60.53
CA ALA A 314 -48.43 43.64 60.32
C ALA A 314 -47.56 42.54 60.94
N GLY A 315 -46.45 42.17 60.30
CA GLY A 315 -45.53 41.20 60.87
C GLY A 315 -44.25 41.03 60.08
N MET A 316 -43.39 42.05 60.09
CA MET A 316 -41.95 41.87 59.83
C MET A 316 -41.28 41.42 61.13
N THR A 317 -40.53 40.32 61.09
CA THR A 317 -39.37 40.09 61.99
C THR A 317 -38.36 39.16 61.33
N GLU A 318 -37.17 39.72 61.06
CA GLU A 318 -35.82 39.24 61.42
C GLU A 318 -35.58 37.70 61.48
N ASP A 319 -34.63 37.19 60.69
CA ASP A 319 -33.56 36.39 61.28
C ASP A 319 -32.27 36.48 60.45
N ALA A 320 -31.19 36.80 61.15
CA ALA A 320 -29.84 36.88 60.65
C ALA A 320 -28.98 35.89 61.43
N GLY A 321 -28.25 35.03 60.72
CA GLY A 321 -26.86 34.78 61.09
C GLY A 321 -26.35 33.34 61.12
N VAL A 322 -25.06 33.29 60.76
CA VAL A 322 -23.99 32.36 61.19
C VAL A 322 -24.09 30.94 60.59
N SER A 323 -23.04 30.28 60.11
CA SER A 323 -21.61 30.36 60.45
C SER A 323 -20.72 29.76 59.36
N GLU A 324 -19.57 30.38 59.20
CA GLU A 324 -18.38 29.84 58.53
C GLU A 324 -17.92 28.52 59.16
N ASP A 325 -17.43 27.58 58.35
CA ASP A 325 -16.41 26.63 58.78
C ASP A 325 -15.32 26.55 57.70
N ALA A 326 -14.09 26.62 58.16
CA ALA A 326 -12.88 26.74 57.39
C ALA A 326 -11.97 25.53 57.64
N GLY A 327 -11.26 25.10 56.60
CA GLY A 327 -10.06 24.28 56.72
C GLY A 327 -10.14 22.96 55.94
N THR A 328 -9.07 22.47 55.30
CA THR A 328 -7.67 22.87 55.28
C THR A 328 -6.96 22.14 54.12
N SER A 329 -5.88 22.80 53.67
CA SER A 329 -4.56 22.26 53.29
C SER A 329 -4.33 21.46 51.99
N GLU A 330 -3.38 22.02 51.25
CA GLU A 330 -2.53 21.57 50.16
C GLU A 330 -1.84 20.20 50.38
N ASP A 331 -1.65 19.42 49.31
CA ASP A 331 -0.35 19.13 48.65
C ASP A 331 -0.41 17.85 47.79
N ALA A 332 0.32 17.89 46.66
CA ALA A 332 0.64 16.85 45.65
C ALA A 332 -0.31 16.66 44.45
#